data_AF-A0A916MY92-F1
#
_entry.id   AF-A0A916MY92-F1
#
_cell.length_a   1.000
_cell.length_b   1.000
_cell.length_c   1.000
_cell.angle_alpha   90.00
_cell.angle_beta   90.00
_cell.angle_gamma   90.00
#
_symmetry.space_group_name_H-M   'P 1'
#
loop_
_entity.id
_entity.type
_entity.pdbx_description
1 polymer ?
#
loop_
_entity_poly.entity_id
_entity_poly.type
_entity_poly.pdbx_seq_one_letter_code
_entity_poly.pdbx_strand_id
1 'polypeptide(L)'
;MYAYIVRRLLLMPLLLFGVTILLFGMIGLLPEDARLALYLRDIPKNPKQSETLIMQYGLRDPIYIQYANWLFGREGADPNTGEVSIRGGILRGDFGWSRTGSDTIANVISRRFPATVELSLWAIVPIIGIGVWMGVLAAVKHNKWQDQLLRVFAIVG
;
A
#
# COMPACT_ATOMS: atom_id res chain seq x y z
N MET A 1 7.73 -7.87 26.74
CA MET A 1 8.12 -7.50 25.35
C MET A 1 7.52 -8.45 24.30
N TYR A 2 7.66 -9.77 24.40
CA TYR A 2 7.07 -10.71 23.42
C TYR A 2 5.55 -10.58 23.25
N ALA A 3 4.78 -10.51 24.34
CA ALA A 3 3.33 -10.32 24.25
C ALA A 3 2.93 -9.03 23.52
N TYR A 4 3.71 -7.96 23.65
CA TYR A 4 3.50 -6.70 22.93
C TYR A 4 3.82 -6.84 21.44
N ILE A 5 4.93 -7.50 21.09
CA ILE A 5 5.31 -7.76 19.70
C ILE A 5 4.25 -8.62 19.02
N VAL A 6 3.81 -9.71 19.65
CA VAL A 6 2.76 -10.60 19.12
C VAL A 6 1.44 -9.85 18.96
N ARG A 7 1.01 -9.09 19.98
CA ARG A 7 -0.21 -8.26 19.88
C ARG A 7 -0.12 -7.28 18.70
N ARG A 8 1.02 -6.63 18.51
CA ARG A 8 1.21 -5.68 17.41
C ARG A 8 1.26 -6.37 16.06
N LEU A 9 1.91 -7.53 15.96
CA LEU A 9 1.95 -8.34 14.74
C LEU A 9 0.54 -8.82 14.34
N LEU A 10 -0.31 -9.17 15.32
CA LEU A 10 -1.71 -9.54 15.08
C LEU A 10 -2.60 -8.35 14.68
N LEU A 11 -2.29 -7.15 15.16
CA LEU A 11 -2.99 -5.93 14.77
C LEU A 11 -2.64 -5.47 13.35
N MET A 12 -1.45 -5.80 12.84
CA MET A 12 -0.99 -5.36 11.51
C MET A 12 -1.91 -5.84 10.37
N PRO A 13 -2.29 -7.14 10.27
CA PRO A 13 -3.26 -7.58 9.27
C PRO A 13 -4.61 -6.87 9.38
N LEU A 14 -5.12 -6.61 10.59
CA LEU A 14 -6.38 -5.90 10.79
C LEU A 14 -6.30 -4.45 10.28
N LEU A 15 -5.18 -3.78 10.55
CA LEU A 15 -4.90 -2.43 10.07
C LEU A 15 -4.78 -2.40 8.54
N LEU A 16 -4.00 -3.31 7.96
CA LEU A 16 -3.86 -3.45 6.51
C LEU A 16 -5.22 -3.73 5.86
N PHE A 17 -5.99 -4.66 6.41
CA PHE A 17 -7.33 -4.98 5.95
C PHE A 17 -8.23 -3.72 5.97
N GLY A 18 -8.27 -2.99 7.08
CA GLY A 18 -9.02 -1.74 7.20
C GLY A 18 -8.61 -0.69 6.15
N VAL A 19 -7.31 -0.48 5.95
CA VAL A 19 -6.80 0.45 4.93
C VAL A 19 -7.18 -0.01 3.53
N THR A 20 -7.06 -1.31 3.21
CA THR A 20 -7.41 -1.83 1.88
C THR A 20 -8.90 -1.67 1.59
N ILE A 21 -9.79 -1.92 2.56
CA ILE A 21 -11.23 -1.67 2.39
C ILE A 21 -11.49 -0.19 2.13
N LEU A 22 -10.84 0.71 2.87
CA LEU A 22 -10.97 2.15 2.68
C LEU A 22 -10.56 2.55 1.26
N LEU A 23 -9.41 2.05 0.79
CA LEU A 23 -8.92 2.29 -0.57
C LEU A 23 -9.87 1.72 -1.62
N PHE A 24 -10.39 0.51 -1.44
CA PHE A 24 -11.37 -0.08 -2.34
C PHE A 24 -12.68 0.70 -2.35
N GLY A 25 -13.12 1.22 -1.21
CA GLY A 25 -14.27 2.12 -1.12
C GLY A 25 -14.04 3.41 -1.89
N MET A 26 -12.88 4.04 -1.71
CA MET A 26 -12.50 5.25 -2.45
C MET A 26 -12.39 5.00 -3.97
N ILE A 27 -11.71 3.92 -4.36
CA ILE A 27 -11.54 3.56 -5.78
C ILE A 27 -12.88 3.16 -6.40
N GLY A 28 -13.75 2.49 -5.65
CA GLY A 28 -15.08 2.09 -6.10
C GLY A 28 -16.01 3.26 -6.45
N LEU A 29 -15.71 4.47 -5.99
CA LEU A 29 -16.44 5.69 -6.39
C LEU A 29 -16.03 6.17 -7.80
N LEU A 30 -14.89 5.72 -8.32
CA LEU A 30 -14.48 6.05 -9.68
C LEU A 30 -15.30 5.27 -10.71
N PRO A 31 -15.59 5.87 -11.87
CA PRO A 31 -16.21 5.15 -12.96
C PRO A 31 -15.32 4.00 -13.46
N GLU A 32 -15.95 2.99 -14.04
CA GLU A 32 -15.35 1.70 -14.38
C GLU A 32 -14.19 1.79 -15.38
N ASP A 33 -14.23 2.78 -16.27
CA ASP A 33 -13.16 3.13 -17.22
C ASP A 33 -11.91 3.69 -16.51
N ALA A 34 -12.09 4.55 -15.52
CA ALA A 34 -11.02 5.10 -14.69
C ALA A 34 -10.40 4.03 -13.78
N ARG A 35 -11.20 3.06 -13.31
CA ARG A 35 -10.68 1.89 -12.57
C ARG A 35 -9.91 0.95 -13.49
N LEU A 36 -10.37 0.72 -14.72
CA LEU A 36 -9.67 -0.11 -15.70
C LEU A 36 -8.26 0.44 -16.01
N ALA A 37 -8.13 1.76 -16.05
CA ALA A 37 -6.87 2.46 -16.28
C ALA A 37 -5.77 2.15 -15.24
N LEU A 38 -6.10 1.55 -14.09
CA LEU A 38 -5.15 1.09 -13.08
C LEU A 38 -4.50 -0.25 -13.44
N TYR A 39 -5.17 -1.07 -14.25
CA TYR A 39 -4.72 -2.42 -14.61
C TYR A 39 -3.95 -2.47 -15.94
N LEU A 40 -4.01 -1.39 -16.73
CA LEU A 40 -3.49 -1.36 -18.09
C LEU A 40 -2.25 -0.47 -18.22
N ARG A 41 -1.33 -0.89 -19.11
CA ARG A 41 -0.23 -0.04 -19.59
C ARG A 41 -0.75 1.10 -20.45
N ASP A 42 -1.61 0.77 -21.41
CA ASP A 42 -2.22 1.71 -22.35
C ASP A 42 -3.75 1.62 -22.28
N ILE A 43 -4.42 2.78 -22.22
CA ILE A 43 -5.88 2.83 -22.28
C ILE A 43 -6.28 2.54 -23.72
N PRO A 44 -7.09 1.50 -23.99
CA PRO A 44 -7.60 1.25 -25.33
C PRO A 44 -8.44 2.47 -25.76
N LYS A 45 -8.05 3.11 -26.85
CA LYS A 45 -8.77 4.27 -27.43
C LYS A 45 -10.10 3.86 -28.07
N ASN A 46 -10.33 2.56 -28.26
CA ASN A 46 -11.54 2.02 -28.86
C ASN A 46 -12.56 1.64 -27.77
N PRO A 47 -13.76 2.25 -27.74
CA PRO A 47 -14.78 2.01 -26.71
C PRO A 47 -15.25 0.55 -26.66
N LYS A 48 -15.21 -0.18 -27.79
CA LYS A 48 -15.57 -1.61 -27.80
C LYS A 48 -14.53 -2.49 -27.10
N GLN A 49 -13.25 -2.11 -27.14
CA GLN A 49 -12.19 -2.85 -26.45
C GLN A 49 -12.21 -2.57 -24.96
N SER A 50 -12.43 -1.32 -24.54
CA SER A 50 -12.53 -0.99 -23.12
C SER A 50 -13.69 -1.73 -22.45
N GLU A 51 -14.83 -1.89 -23.11
CA GLU A 51 -15.97 -2.62 -22.55
C GLU A 51 -15.69 -4.12 -22.37
N THR A 52 -15.06 -4.77 -23.35
CA THR A 52 -14.62 -6.17 -23.23
C THR A 52 -13.65 -6.35 -22.06
N LEU A 53 -12.73 -5.40 -21.87
CA LEU A 53 -11.77 -5.44 -20.76
C LEU A 53 -12.46 -5.20 -19.41
N ILE A 54 -13.43 -4.28 -19.32
CA ILE A 54 -14.22 -4.06 -18.09
C ILE A 54 -14.89 -5.34 -17.62
N MET A 55 -15.49 -6.10 -18.55
CA MET A 55 -16.10 -7.39 -18.25
C MET A 55 -15.04 -8.44 -17.86
N GLN A 56 -13.92 -8.49 -18.58
CA GLN A 56 -12.81 -9.42 -18.30
C GLN A 56 -12.21 -9.22 -16.91
N TYR A 57 -12.03 -7.96 -16.48
CA TYR A 57 -11.52 -7.62 -15.15
C TYR A 57 -12.62 -7.68 -14.05
N GLY A 58 -13.90 -7.86 -14.40
CA GLY A 58 -15.00 -7.92 -13.42
C GLY A 58 -15.26 -6.59 -12.74
N LEU A 59 -14.97 -5.46 -13.40
CA LEU A 59 -15.10 -4.12 -12.80
C LEU A 59 -16.57 -3.71 -12.58
N ARG A 60 -17.52 -4.44 -13.16
CA ARG A 60 -18.98 -4.31 -12.93
C ARG A 60 -19.50 -5.19 -11.79
N ASP A 61 -18.71 -6.14 -11.29
CA ASP A 61 -19.14 -6.98 -10.19
C ASP A 61 -19.27 -6.13 -8.91
N PRO A 62 -20.10 -6.53 -7.92
CA PRO A 62 -20.14 -5.86 -6.63
C PRO A 62 -18.74 -5.70 -6.01
N ILE A 63 -18.48 -4.57 -5.33
CA ILE A 63 -17.15 -4.21 -4.80
C ILE A 63 -16.55 -5.31 -3.91
N TYR A 64 -17.39 -6.03 -3.14
CA TYR A 64 -16.92 -7.14 -2.30
C TYR A 64 -16.37 -8.33 -3.13
N ILE A 65 -16.93 -8.58 -4.32
CA ILE A 65 -16.42 -9.59 -5.26
C ILE A 65 -15.10 -9.11 -5.88
N GLN A 66 -15.02 -7.84 -6.26
CA GLN A 66 -13.77 -7.26 -6.77
C GLN A 66 -12.65 -7.35 -5.73
N TYR A 67 -12.97 -7.08 -4.46
CA TYR A 67 -12.02 -7.21 -3.35
C TYR A 67 -11.57 -8.66 -3.14
N ALA A 68 -12.51 -9.62 -3.15
CA ALA A 68 -12.18 -11.03 -3.02
C ALA A 68 -11.28 -11.52 -4.18
N ASN A 69 -11.61 -11.15 -5.42
CA ASN A 69 -10.82 -11.48 -6.61
C ASN A 69 -9.42 -10.85 -6.56
N TRP A 70 -9.29 -9.64 -6.05
CA TRP A 70 -7.99 -8.98 -5.86
C TRP A 70 -7.14 -9.63 -4.75
N LEU A 71 -7.78 -10.08 -3.67
CA LEU A 71 -7.10 -10.66 -2.53
C LEU A 71 -6.66 -12.11 -2.78
N PHE A 72 -7.57 -12.95 -3.28
CA PHE A 72 -7.37 -14.39 -3.44
C PHE A 72 -6.96 -14.81 -4.86
N GLY A 73 -7.16 -13.92 -5.85
CA GLY A 73 -7.06 -14.23 -7.27
C GLY A 73 -8.42 -14.61 -7.86
N ARG A 74 -8.50 -14.64 -9.19
CA ARG A 74 -9.70 -14.97 -9.95
C ARG A 74 -9.43 -16.17 -10.85
N GLU A 75 -10.42 -17.04 -11.01
CA GLU A 75 -10.38 -18.10 -12.01
C GLU A 75 -10.36 -17.50 -13.42
N GLY A 76 -9.28 -17.78 -14.16
CA GLY A 76 -9.12 -17.36 -15.54
C GLY A 76 -8.60 -18.53 -16.38
N ALA A 77 -9.20 -18.74 -17.55
CA ALA A 77 -8.65 -19.67 -18.52
C ALA A 77 -7.34 -19.10 -19.08
N ASP A 78 -6.29 -19.91 -19.09
CA ASP A 78 -5.06 -19.55 -19.79
C ASP A 78 -5.37 -19.44 -21.29
N PRO A 79 -5.12 -18.29 -21.94
CA PRO A 79 -5.39 -18.12 -23.37
C PRO A 79 -4.58 -19.08 -24.26
N ASN A 80 -3.52 -19.71 -23.74
CA ASN A 80 -2.67 -20.63 -24.52
C ASN A 80 -2.95 -22.11 -24.26
N THR A 81 -3.39 -22.49 -23.06
CA THR A 81 -3.60 -23.91 -22.69
C THR A 81 -5.06 -24.27 -22.45
N GLY A 82 -5.97 -23.29 -22.31
CA GLY A 82 -7.38 -23.52 -21.98
C GLY A 82 -7.60 -24.03 -20.56
N GLU A 83 -6.54 -24.19 -19.76
CA GLU A 83 -6.62 -24.62 -18.38
C GLU A 83 -7.15 -23.48 -17.50
N VAL A 84 -8.16 -23.81 -16.68
CA VAL A 84 -8.69 -22.88 -15.68
C VAL A 84 -7.72 -22.84 -14.51
N SER A 85 -7.02 -21.72 -14.36
CA SER A 85 -6.10 -21.49 -13.23
C SER A 85 -6.50 -20.21 -12.51
N ILE A 86 -6.27 -20.17 -11.19
CA ILE A 86 -6.48 -18.95 -10.42
C ILE A 86 -5.32 -18.01 -10.71
N ARG A 87 -5.61 -16.90 -11.39
CA ARG A 87 -4.67 -15.86 -11.79
C ARG A 87 -4.83 -14.62 -10.90
N GLY A 88 -3.73 -13.94 -10.62
CA GLY A 88 -3.72 -12.81 -9.70
C GLY A 88 -3.84 -13.23 -8.24
N GLY A 89 -3.93 -12.22 -7.37
CA GLY A 89 -4.10 -12.41 -5.93
C GLY A 89 -2.87 -11.95 -5.16
N ILE A 90 -3.05 -10.92 -4.35
CA ILE A 90 -1.96 -10.39 -3.51
C ILE A 90 -1.45 -11.44 -2.53
N LEU A 91 -2.34 -12.28 -1.99
CA LEU A 91 -1.92 -13.33 -1.07
C LEU A 91 -1.06 -14.42 -1.74
N ARG A 92 -1.08 -14.50 -3.07
CA ARG A 92 -0.25 -15.41 -3.87
C ARG A 92 1.08 -14.78 -4.29
N GLY A 93 1.31 -13.52 -3.90
CA GLY A 93 2.49 -12.75 -4.31
C GLY A 93 2.35 -12.08 -5.67
N ASP A 94 1.18 -12.15 -6.31
CA ASP A 94 0.90 -11.38 -7.52
C ASP A 94 0.34 -10.00 -7.14
N PHE A 95 1.24 -9.03 -7.08
CA PHE A 95 0.92 -7.64 -6.79
C PHE A 95 0.38 -6.89 -8.01
N GLY A 96 0.41 -7.48 -9.21
CA GLY A 96 -0.01 -6.84 -10.44
C GLY A 96 0.99 -5.81 -10.98
N TRP A 97 0.47 -4.93 -11.84
CA TRP A 97 1.26 -3.99 -12.62
C TRP A 97 1.14 -2.55 -12.10
N SER A 98 2.25 -1.80 -12.08
CA SER A 98 2.25 -0.37 -11.77
C SER A 98 2.27 0.46 -13.04
N ARG A 99 1.23 1.27 -13.26
CA ARG A 99 1.23 2.25 -14.35
C ARG A 99 2.28 3.35 -14.17
N THR A 100 2.45 3.86 -12.95
CA THR A 100 3.44 4.91 -12.65
C THR A 100 4.87 4.40 -12.74
N GLY A 101 5.11 3.15 -12.31
CA GLY A 101 6.42 2.52 -12.37
C GLY A 101 6.77 1.88 -13.71
N SER A 102 5.79 1.73 -14.60
CA SER A 102 5.92 1.02 -15.88
C SER A 102 6.58 -0.37 -15.76
N ASP A 103 6.39 -1.02 -14.61
CA ASP A 103 6.91 -2.35 -14.25
C ASP A 103 5.93 -3.05 -13.27
N THR A 104 6.13 -4.33 -13.01
CA THR A 104 5.39 -5.07 -11.96
C THR A 104 5.64 -4.40 -10.61
N ILE A 105 4.60 -4.36 -9.76
CA ILE A 105 4.71 -3.69 -8.45
C ILE A 105 5.83 -4.31 -7.60
N ALA A 106 6.01 -5.63 -7.68
CA ALA A 106 7.11 -6.34 -7.02
C ALA A 106 8.50 -5.82 -7.45
N ASN A 107 8.72 -5.61 -8.75
CA ASN A 107 9.97 -5.05 -9.27
C ASN A 107 10.16 -3.58 -8.89
N VAL A 108 9.10 -2.78 -8.90
CA VAL A 108 9.18 -1.37 -8.48
C VAL A 108 9.58 -1.28 -7.01
N ILE A 109 8.98 -2.10 -6.15
CA ILE A 109 9.31 -2.18 -4.73
C ILE A 109 10.76 -2.62 -4.55
N SER A 110 11.19 -3.70 -5.20
CA SER A 110 12.55 -4.22 -5.05
C SER A 110 13.63 -3.23 -5.49
N ARG A 111 13.36 -2.42 -6.52
CA ARG A 111 14.27 -1.36 -6.97
C ARG A 111 14.33 -0.17 -6.02
N ARG A 112 13.22 0.19 -5.35
CA ARG A 112 13.15 1.38 -4.48
C ARG A 112 13.48 1.07 -3.02
N PHE A 113 13.23 -0.15 -2.58
CA PHE A 113 13.41 -0.57 -1.19
C PHE A 113 14.85 -0.34 -0.66
N PRO A 114 15.93 -0.66 -1.39
CA PRO A 114 17.29 -0.41 -0.91
C PRO A 114 17.56 1.06 -0.62
N ALA A 115 17.09 1.97 -1.48
CA ALA A 115 17.26 3.41 -1.29
C ALA A 115 16.51 3.92 -0.06
N THR A 116 15.30 3.40 0.22
CA THR A 116 14.57 3.72 1.46
C THR A 116 15.31 3.22 2.70
N VAL A 117 15.88 2.02 2.66
CA VAL A 117 16.67 1.48 3.77
C VAL A 117 17.93 2.34 3.99
N GLU A 118 18.66 2.67 2.93
CA GLU A 118 19.85 3.52 3.01
C GLU A 118 19.50 4.89 3.62
N LEU A 119 18.47 5.56 3.10
CA LEU A 119 18.03 6.85 3.61
C LEU A 119 17.58 6.76 5.08
N SER A 120 16.88 5.69 5.45
CA SER A 120 16.44 5.46 6.84
C SER A 120 17.63 5.27 7.78
N LEU A 121 18.65 4.52 7.36
CA LEU A 121 19.87 4.32 8.14
C LEU A 121 20.62 5.63 8.36
N TRP A 122 20.73 6.47 7.32
CA TRP A 122 21.33 7.80 7.45
C TRP A 122 20.50 8.74 8.32
N ALA A 123 19.17 8.66 8.27
CA ALA A 123 18.29 9.48 9.09
C ALA A 123 18.36 9.16 10.58
N ILE A 124 18.66 7.91 10.96
CA ILE A 124 18.76 7.49 12.37
C ILE A 124 19.79 8.33 13.14
N VAL A 125 20.93 8.64 12.53
CA VAL A 125 22.04 9.36 13.18
C VAL A 125 21.61 10.75 13.69
N PRO A 126 21.11 11.68 12.85
CA PRO A 126 20.64 12.98 13.33
C PRO A 126 19.38 12.88 14.19
N ILE A 127 18.48 11.91 13.93
CA ILE A 127 17.27 11.72 14.76
C ILE A 127 17.65 11.38 16.20
N ILE A 128 18.55 10.42 16.40
CA ILE A 128 19.00 10.05 17.75
C ILE A 128 19.81 11.19 18.35
N GLY A 129 20.73 11.79 17.59
CA GLY A 129 21.58 12.87 18.11
C GLY A 129 20.78 14.09 18.59
N ILE A 130 19.91 14.62 17.74
CA ILE A 130 19.06 15.78 18.05
C ILE A 130 18.00 15.41 19.08
N GLY A 131 17.36 14.24 18.94
CA GLY A 131 16.32 13.78 19.86
C GLY A 131 16.84 13.59 21.29
N VAL A 132 18.02 12.99 21.45
CA VAL A 132 18.67 12.85 22.77
C VAL A 132 19.07 14.21 23.31
N TRP A 133 19.67 15.08 22.49
CA TRP A 133 20.08 16.43 22.93
C TRP A 133 18.88 17.27 23.40
N MET A 134 17.80 17.30 22.61
CA MET A 134 16.55 17.98 22.97
C MET A 134 15.90 17.35 24.21
N GLY A 135 15.86 16.02 24.31
CA GLY A 135 15.35 15.31 25.48
C GLY A 135 16.10 15.65 26.77
N VAL A 136 17.43 15.70 26.71
CA VAL A 136 18.28 16.11 27.84
C VAL A 136 18.03 17.57 28.21
N LEU A 137 17.91 18.47 27.22
CA LEU A 137 17.63 19.89 27.47
C LEU A 137 16.29 20.10 28.18
N ALA A 138 15.25 19.38 27.75
CA ALA A 138 13.93 19.40 28.39
C ALA A 138 13.98 18.87 29.83
N ALA A 139 14.75 17.79 30.08
CA ALA A 139 14.91 17.22 31.40
C ALA A 139 15.66 18.16 32.36
N VAL A 140 16.73 18.81 31.90
CA VAL A 140 17.52 19.77 32.71
C VAL A 140 16.72 21.05 32.99
N LYS A 141 15.94 21.54 32.01
CA LYS A 141 15.09 22.73 32.15
C LYS A 141 13.64 22.38 32.47
N HIS A 142 13.45 21.38 33.33
CA HIS A 142 12.14 20.88 33.68
C HIS A 142 11.19 22.00 34.14
N ASN A 143 9.98 22.00 33.61
CA ASN A 143 8.90 22.94 33.92
C ASN A 143 9.21 24.41 33.58
N LYS A 144 10.21 24.65 32.74
CA LYS A 144 10.48 25.95 32.12
C LYS A 144 9.88 26.02 30.73
N TRP A 145 9.80 27.23 30.19
CA TRP A 145 9.22 27.48 28.86
C TRP A 145 9.86 26.64 27.74
N GLN A 146 11.16 26.31 27.83
CA GLN A 146 11.83 25.46 26.84
C GLN A 146 11.27 24.03 26.82
N ASP A 147 10.99 23.45 27.98
CA ASP A 147 10.44 22.11 28.13
C ASP A 147 8.98 22.06 27.64
N GLN A 148 8.17 23.07 27.96
CA GLN A 148 6.82 23.20 27.41
C GLN A 148 6.79 23.31 25.89
N LEU A 149 7.68 24.12 25.29
CA LEU A 149 7.80 24.20 23.83
C LEU A 149 8.24 22.87 23.22
N LEU A 150 9.25 22.20 23.79
CA LEU A 150 9.72 20.91 23.29
C LEU A 150 8.64 19.82 23.39
N ARG A 151 7.82 19.84 24.45
CA ARG A 151 6.70 18.89 24.57
C ARG A 151 5.58 19.12 23.57
N VAL A 152 5.21 20.38 23.32
CA VAL A 152 4.23 20.70 22.28
C VAL A 152 4.78 20.28 20.92
N PHE A 153 6.04 20.61 20.63
CA PHE A 153 6.69 20.20 19.39
C PHE A 153 6.72 18.67 19.24
N ALA A 154 7.06 17.93 20.28
CA ALA A 154 7.09 16.46 20.25
C ALA A 154 5.71 15.79 20.10
N ILE A 155 4.63 16.42 20.59
CA ILE A 155 3.26 15.90 20.42
C ILE A 155 2.74 16.19 19.01
N VAL A 156 3.05 17.37 18.47
CA VAL A 156 2.62 17.78 17.13
C VAL A 156 3.42 17.04 16.06
N GLY A 157 4.71 16.79 16.31
CA GLY A 157 5.66 16.20 15.35
C GLY A 157 6.50 17.26 14.67
#